data_AF-A0A031FTD9-F1
#
_entry.id   AF-A0A031FTD9-F1
#
_cell.length_a   1.000
_cell.length_b   1.000
_cell.length_c   1.000
_cell.angle_alpha   90.00
_cell.angle_beta   90.00
_cell.angle_gamma   90.00
#
_symmetry.space_group_name_H-M   'P 1'
#
loop_
_entity.id
_entity.type
_entity.pdbx_description
1 polymer ?
#
loop_
_entity_poly.entity_id
_entity_poly.type
_entity_poly.pdbx_seq_one_letter_code
_entity_poly.pdbx_strand_id
1 'polypeptide(L)'
;MTFPVGSTERHTVVFSFDKFWGRLTITVDGQSVVDSVQMFSMSTVKTWAFFVGHQEGHSVRIEKHRTVFFAGFRPQPVYAFIDDVLVAQGVA
;
A
#
# COMPACT_ATOMS: atom_id res chain seq x y z
N MET A 1 -0.34 4.09 6.61
CA MET A 1 0.59 3.05 7.09
C MET A 1 1.98 3.39 6.56
N THR A 2 3.01 3.28 7.40
CA THR A 2 4.39 3.65 7.04
C THR A 2 5.31 2.51 7.43
N PHE A 3 6.25 2.14 6.57
CA PHE A 3 7.23 1.09 6.84
C PHE A 3 8.56 1.36 6.12
N PRO A 4 9.70 0.96 6.72
CA PRO A 4 11.00 1.09 6.09
C PRO A 4 11.27 -0.10 5.14
N VAL A 5 12.07 0.14 4.10
CA VAL A 5 12.61 -0.87 3.17
C VAL A 5 14.13 -0.74 3.14
N GLY A 6 14.84 -1.86 3.09
CA GLY A 6 16.30 -1.90 3.08
C GLY A 6 16.95 -1.69 4.45
N SER A 7 18.18 -2.17 4.56
CA SER A 7 19.01 -2.10 5.76
C SER A 7 20.14 -1.08 5.62
N THR A 8 20.82 -1.09 4.46
CA THR A 8 21.94 -0.19 4.13
C THR A 8 21.43 1.02 3.34
N GLU A 9 20.66 0.77 2.28
CA GLU A 9 19.95 1.78 1.49
C GLU A 9 18.50 1.87 2.00
N ARG A 10 18.28 2.70 3.02
CA ARG A 10 16.99 2.74 3.71
C ARG A 10 16.04 3.73 3.07
N HIS A 11 14.88 3.23 2.65
CA HIS A 11 13.78 4.03 2.11
C HIS A 11 12.54 3.95 3.00
N THR A 12 11.72 5.00 2.99
CA THR A 12 10.44 5.04 3.71
C THR A 12 9.28 4.94 2.73
N VAL A 13 8.47 3.90 2.87
CA VAL A 13 7.24 3.73 2.10
C VAL A 13 6.06 4.18 2.93
N VAL A 14 5.19 4.99 2.33
CA VAL A 14 3.94 5.45 2.95
C VAL A 14 2.75 5.06 2.08
N PHE A 15 1.80 4.34 2.67
CA PHE A 15 0.47 4.10 2.12
C PHE A 15 -0.54 5.02 2.81
N SER A 16 -1.32 5.75 2.01
CA SER A 16 -2.43 6.58 2.47
C SER A 16 -3.70 6.32 1.65
N PHE A 17 -4.84 6.27 2.34
CA PHE A 17 -6.15 6.18 1.71
C PHE A 17 -7.12 7.15 2.39
N ASP A 18 -7.69 8.05 1.60
CA ASP A 18 -8.77 8.92 2.03
C ASP A 18 -10.11 8.26 1.72
N LYS A 19 -10.86 7.87 2.75
CA LYS A 19 -12.17 7.23 2.60
C LYS A 19 -13.23 8.15 2.03
N PHE A 20 -13.13 9.46 2.29
CA PHE A 20 -14.13 10.42 1.90
C PHE A 20 -14.04 10.72 0.40
N TRP A 21 -12.81 10.86 -0.11
CA TRP A 21 -12.55 11.13 -1.53
C TRP A 21 -12.20 9.89 -2.36
N GLY A 22 -11.97 8.74 -1.71
CA GLY A 22 -11.48 7.52 -2.36
C GLY A 22 -10.06 7.65 -2.92
N ARG A 23 -9.30 8.67 -2.50
CA ARG A 23 -7.94 8.93 -2.99
C ARG A 23 -6.96 7.99 -2.31
N LEU A 24 -6.12 7.35 -3.11
CA LEU A 24 -5.06 6.45 -2.67
C LEU A 24 -3.72 6.98 -3.14
N THR A 25 -2.77 7.07 -2.21
CA THR A 25 -1.40 7.49 -2.50
C THR A 25 -0.41 6.50 -1.89
N ILE A 26 0.59 6.12 -2.67
CA ILE A 26 1.77 5.39 -2.19
C ILE A 26 2.99 6.23 -2.53
N THR A 27 3.81 6.55 -1.53
CA THR A 27 5.05 7.29 -1.73
C THR A 27 6.27 6.49 -1.27
N VAL A 28 7.41 6.76 -1.90
CA VAL A 28 8.75 6.31 -1.49
C VAL A 28 9.57 7.57 -1.25
N ASP A 29 10.02 7.79 -0.02
CA ASP A 29 10.72 9.01 0.41
C ASP A 29 9.99 10.31 0.02
N GLY A 30 8.66 10.28 0.09
CA GLY A 30 7.80 11.42 -0.27
C GLY A 30 7.53 11.57 -1.77
N GLN A 31 8.21 10.83 -2.63
CA GLN A 31 7.91 10.80 -4.07
C GLN A 31 6.76 9.84 -4.37
N SER A 32 5.73 10.32 -5.06
CA SER A 32 4.55 9.51 -5.39
C SER A 32 4.88 8.45 -6.45
N VAL A 33 4.70 7.18 -6.09
CA VAL A 33 4.79 6.04 -7.03
C VAL A 33 3.40 5.59 -7.49
N VAL A 34 2.38 5.86 -6.68
CA VAL A 34 0.96 5.64 -7.03
C VAL A 34 0.15 6.82 -6.51
N ASP A 35 -0.65 7.44 -7.38
CA ASP A 35 -1.70 8.39 -7.00
C ASP A 35 -2.94 8.10 -7.85
N SER A 36 -4.04 7.72 -7.20
CA SER A 36 -5.26 7.33 -7.91
C SER A 36 -6.51 7.64 -7.10
N VAL A 37 -7.60 7.97 -7.78
CA VAL A 37 -8.94 8.02 -7.19
C VAL A 37 -9.64 6.72 -7.53
N GLN A 38 -9.94 5.90 -6.52
CA GLN A 38 -10.55 4.60 -6.74
C GLN A 38 -12.07 4.71 -6.80
N MET A 39 -12.61 4.78 -8.03
CA MET A 39 -14.02 4.52 -8.30
C MET A 39 -14.27 3.02 -8.48
N PHE A 40 -15.38 2.51 -7.95
CA PHE A 40 -15.96 1.17 -8.17
C PHE A 40 -15.01 0.10 -8.75
N SER A 41 -14.45 -0.75 -7.89
CA SER A 41 -13.79 -1.98 -8.33
C SER A 41 -14.71 -3.20 -8.18
N MET A 42 -14.47 -4.29 -8.92
CA MET A 42 -15.09 -5.59 -8.65
C MET A 42 -14.18 -6.52 -7.83
N SER A 43 -12.88 -6.22 -7.73
CA SER A 43 -11.93 -7.06 -6.99
C SER A 43 -12.02 -6.85 -5.48
N THR A 44 -12.03 -7.95 -4.72
CA THR A 44 -11.96 -7.98 -3.24
C THR A 44 -10.57 -7.57 -2.72
N VAL A 45 -9.52 -7.76 -3.52
CA VAL A 45 -8.15 -7.39 -3.17
C VAL A 45 -7.58 -6.49 -4.24
N LYS A 46 -7.03 -5.35 -3.82
CA LYS A 46 -6.21 -4.48 -4.67
C LYS A 46 -4.77 -4.66 -4.28
N THR A 47 -3.92 -4.92 -5.27
CA THR A 47 -2.50 -5.17 -5.09
C THR A 47 -1.69 -4.15 -5.87
N TRP A 48 -0.67 -3.60 -5.23
CA TRP A 48 0.34 -2.76 -5.85
C TRP A 48 1.70 -3.38 -5.63
N ALA A 49 2.47 -3.56 -6.69
CA ALA A 49 3.82 -4.11 -6.65
C ALA A 49 4.78 -3.16 -7.36
N PHE A 50 5.91 -2.86 -6.71
CA PHE A 50 6.95 -1.99 -7.24
C PHE A 50 8.30 -2.33 -6.59
N PHE A 51 9.40 -1.86 -7.18
CA PHE A 51 10.75 -2.01 -6.61
C PHE A 51 11.18 -0.73 -5.89
N VAL A 52 11.95 -0.89 -4.82
CA VAL A 52 12.54 0.20 -4.03
C VAL A 52 14.02 -0.06 -3.84
N GLY A 53 14.86 0.97 -3.95
CA GLY A 53 16.32 0.88 -3.86
C GLY A 53 17.00 0.75 -5.22
N HIS A 54 18.25 1.19 -5.29
CA HIS A 54 19.10 1.08 -6.48
C HIS A 54 20.19 0.02 -6.33
N GLN A 55 20.95 0.06 -5.24
CA GLN A 55 22.01 -0.91 -4.93
C GLN A 55 21.45 -2.05 -4.09
N GLU A 56 20.55 -1.75 -3.16
CA GLU A 56 19.82 -2.71 -2.32
C GLU A 56 18.35 -2.74 -2.76
N GLY A 57 18.10 -3.33 -3.94
CA GLY A 57 16.78 -3.41 -4.53
C GLY A 57 15.88 -4.45 -3.84
N HIS A 58 14.69 -4.04 -3.43
CA HIS A 58 13.69 -4.89 -2.81
C HIS A 58 12.35 -4.85 -3.55
N SER A 59 11.66 -5.99 -3.60
CA SER A 59 10.30 -6.05 -4.10
C SER A 59 9.31 -5.66 -3.00
N VAL A 60 8.49 -4.64 -3.26
CA VAL A 60 7.47 -4.17 -2.33
C VAL A 60 6.10 -4.51 -2.90
N ARG A 61 5.28 -5.19 -2.10
CA ARG A 61 3.89 -5.50 -2.41
C ARG A 61 2.99 -4.96 -1.32
N ILE A 62 1.99 -4.16 -1.69
CA ILE A 62 0.95 -3.69 -0.78
C ILE A 62 -0.39 -4.26 -1.25
N GLU A 63 -1.16 -4.79 -0.31
CA GLU A 63 -2.49 -5.31 -0.57
C GLU A 63 -3.52 -4.60 0.30
N LYS A 64 -4.59 -4.12 -0.31
CA LYS A 64 -5.77 -3.59 0.37
C LYS A 64 -6.95 -4.51 0.12
N HIS A 65 -7.48 -5.04 1.21
CA HIS A 65 -8.59 -6.00 1.20
C HIS A 65 -9.89 -5.25 1.50
N ARG A 66 -10.88 -5.40 0.63
CA ARG A 66 -12.23 -4.83 0.79
C ARG A 66 -13.25 -5.95 0.94
N THR A 67 -14.28 -5.74 1.75
CA THR A 67 -15.39 -6.70 1.85
C THR A 67 -16.33 -6.56 0.65
N VAL A 68 -16.86 -7.68 0.16
CA VAL A 68 -17.61 -7.80 -1.11
C VAL A 68 -19.01 -7.18 -1.09
N PHE A 69 -19.53 -6.80 0.08
CA PHE A 69 -20.91 -6.31 0.24
C PHE A 69 -20.98 -4.95 0.95
N PHE A 70 -22.02 -4.19 0.60
CA PHE A 70 -22.50 -2.87 1.05
C PHE A 70 -22.58 -2.63 2.58
N ALA A 71 -21.57 -3.04 3.34
CA ALA A 71 -21.35 -2.63 4.72
C ALA A 71 -20.35 -1.47 4.71
N GLY A 72 -20.82 -0.29 4.29
CA GLY A 72 -20.06 0.95 4.42
C GLY A 72 -19.51 1.06 5.84
N PHE A 73 -18.27 1.56 5.96
CA PHE A 73 -17.51 1.77 7.21
C PHE A 73 -16.78 0.58 7.83
N ARG A 74 -16.84 -0.64 7.27
CA ARG A 74 -15.99 -1.72 7.80
C ARG A 74 -14.49 -1.40 7.60
N PRO A 75 -13.64 -1.66 8.61
CA PRO A 75 -12.19 -1.67 8.47
C PRO A 75 -11.75 -2.44 7.21
N GLN A 76 -10.92 -1.83 6.37
CA GLN A 76 -10.34 -2.46 5.19
C GLN A 76 -8.88 -2.77 5.49
N PRO A 77 -8.51 -4.02 5.79
CA PRO A 77 -7.14 -4.34 6.16
C PRO A 77 -6.19 -4.09 5.00
N VAL A 78 -5.01 -3.57 5.35
CA VAL A 78 -3.91 -3.30 4.43
C VAL A 78 -2.68 -4.05 4.92
N TYR A 79 -2.02 -4.77 4.03
CA TYR A 79 -0.81 -5.54 4.29
C TYR A 79 0.33 -5.05 3.40
N ALA A 80 1.53 -4.92 3.95
CA ALA A 80 2.73 -4.59 3.20
C ALA A 80 3.77 -5.70 3.35
N PHE A 81 4.30 -6.13 2.22
CA PHE A 81 5.28 -7.19 2.09
C PHE A 81 6.55 -6.64 1.45
N ILE A 82 7.71 -7.11 1.93
CA ILE A 82 9.02 -6.92 1.33
C ILE A 82 9.57 -8.30 1.02
N ASP A 83 9.88 -8.58 -0.25
CA ASP A 83 10.35 -9.90 -0.70
C ASP A 83 9.47 -11.04 -0.16
N ASP A 84 8.16 -10.84 -0.31
CA ASP A 84 7.07 -11.70 0.18
C ASP A 84 6.96 -11.91 1.70
N VAL A 85 7.78 -11.23 2.50
CA VAL A 85 7.69 -11.21 3.96
C VAL A 85 6.77 -10.07 4.42
N LEU A 86 5.75 -10.37 5.23
CA LEU A 86 4.88 -9.36 5.84
C LEU A 86 5.67 -8.50 6.83
N VAL A 87 5.76 -7.20 6.58
CA VAL A 87 6.53 -6.25 7.42
C VAL A 87 5.67 -5.21 8.12
N ALA A 88 4.49 -4.92 7.59
CA ALA A 88 3.55 -3.99 8.21
C ALA A 88 2.11 -4.32 7.85
N GLN A 89 1.19 -3.96 8.75
CA GLN A 89 -0.24 -4.05 8.51
C GLN A 89 -0.96 -2.85 9.14
N GLY A 90 -2.12 -2.51 8.59
CA GLY A 90 -2.94 -1.42 9.06
C GLY A 90 -4.35 -1.51 8.54
N VAL A 91 -5.09 -0.41 8.70
CA VAL A 91 -6.46 -0.30 8.22
C VAL A 91 -6.54 0.96 7.35
N ALA A 92 -7.08 0.80 6.15
CA ALA A 92 -7.44 1.91 5.27
C ALA A 92 -8.75 2.56 5.71
#